data_AF-A0A3D1MHA5-F1
#
_entry.id   AF-A0A3D1MHA5-F1
#
_cell.length_a   1.000
_cell.length_b   1.000
_cell.length_c   1.000
_cell.angle_alpha   90.00
_cell.angle_beta   90.00
_cell.angle_gamma   90.00
#
_symmetry.space_group_name_H-M   'P 1'
#
loop_
_entity.id
_entity.type
_entity.pdbx_description
1 polymer ?
#
loop_
_entity_poly.entity_id
_entity_poly.type
_entity_poly.pdbx_seq_one_letter_code
_entity_poly.pdbx_strand_id
1 'polypeptide(L)'
;MNKGIFIVIGLAVGLVVGGISGYYYGNGQGIIAGKAAGEQVGFSNGKAAGLAEAAAKVKAEAEAQKKAAEEAAAKEVNPFAGASANPFAETVNPFEGVNVNPFAQ
;
A
#
# COMPACT_ATOMS: atom_id res chain seq x y z
N MET A 1 -38.02 -71.08 4.83
CA MET A 1 -37.27 -69.81 4.66
C MET A 1 -36.20 -69.74 5.75
N ASN A 2 -34.92 -69.71 5.40
CA ASN A 2 -33.82 -69.84 6.36
C ASN A 2 -33.61 -68.55 7.15
N LYS A 3 -33.61 -68.63 8.50
CA LYS A 3 -33.39 -67.48 9.40
C LYS A 3 -32.10 -66.69 9.08
N GLY A 4 -31.09 -67.36 8.52
CA GLY A 4 -29.85 -66.71 8.07
C GLY A 4 -30.04 -65.68 6.96
N ILE A 5 -31.01 -65.89 6.05
CA ILE A 5 -31.28 -64.94 4.96
C ILE A 5 -31.82 -63.61 5.51
N PHE A 6 -32.68 -63.65 6.53
CA PHE A 6 -33.21 -62.43 7.16
C PHE A 6 -32.14 -61.62 7.88
N ILE A 7 -31.18 -62.29 8.52
CA ILE A 7 -30.06 -61.63 9.20
C ILE A 7 -29.18 -60.91 8.19
N VAL A 8 -28.85 -61.58 7.08
CA VAL A 8 -28.04 -60.99 6.00
C VAL A 8 -28.75 -59.81 5.36
N ILE A 9 -30.06 -59.91 5.09
CA ILE A 9 -30.85 -58.81 4.55
C ILE A 9 -30.90 -57.63 5.53
N GLY A 10 -31.13 -57.89 6.82
CA GLY A 10 -31.16 -56.85 7.85
C GLY A 10 -29.85 -56.09 7.96
N LEU A 11 -28.71 -56.80 7.92
CA LEU A 11 -27.38 -56.19 7.91
C LEU A 11 -27.14 -55.35 6.66
N ALA A 12 -27.50 -55.86 5.48
CA ALA A 12 -27.34 -55.14 4.22
C ALA A 12 -28.15 -53.84 4.21
N VAL A 13 -29.41 -53.87 4.66
CA VAL A 13 -30.27 -52.69 4.74
C VAL A 13 -29.73 -51.68 5.76
N GLY A 14 -29.32 -52.14 6.95
CA GLY A 14 -28.76 -51.27 7.98
C GLY A 14 -27.50 -50.53 7.50
N LEU A 15 -26.62 -51.23 6.77
CA LEU A 15 -25.38 -50.64 6.25
C LEU A 15 -25.65 -49.62 5.13
N VAL A 16 -26.60 -49.91 4.24
CA VAL A 16 -26.98 -48.98 3.16
C VAL A 16 -27.63 -47.72 3.74
N VAL A 17 -28.60 -47.87 4.65
CA VAL A 17 -29.30 -46.73 5.25
C VAL A 17 -28.36 -45.89 6.13
N GLY A 18 -27.53 -46.54 6.94
CA GLY A 18 -26.55 -45.87 7.79
C GLY A 18 -25.50 -45.12 6.98
N GLY A 19 -24.97 -45.72 5.91
CA GLY A 19 -23.98 -45.10 5.03
C GLY A 19 -24.51 -43.87 4.30
N ILE A 20 -25.71 -43.95 3.73
CA ILE A 20 -26.35 -42.81 3.05
C ILE A 20 -26.62 -41.67 4.03
N SER A 21 -27.19 -41.98 5.20
CA SER A 21 -27.53 -40.98 6.20
C SER A 21 -26.29 -40.28 6.75
N GLY A 22 -25.23 -41.05 7.04
CA GLY A 22 -23.94 -40.51 7.50
C GLY A 22 -23.29 -39.60 6.46
N TYR A 23 -23.34 -39.98 5.17
CA TYR A 23 -22.80 -39.17 4.08
C TYR A 23 -23.53 -37.84 3.94
N TYR A 24 -24.86 -37.82 3.93
CA TYR A 24 -25.65 -36.59 3.82
C TYR A 24 -25.40 -35.64 4.99
N TYR A 25 -25.39 -36.16 6.23
CA TYR A 25 -25.14 -35.34 7.41
C TYR A 25 -23.71 -34.77 7.43
N GLY A 26 -22.71 -35.61 7.16
CA GLY A 26 -21.30 -35.19 7.16
C GLY A 26 -21.01 -34.15 6.08
N ASN A 27 -21.51 -34.36 4.86
CA ASN A 27 -21.30 -33.44 3.74
C ASN A 27 -22.01 -32.10 3.95
N GLY A 28 -23.23 -32.11 4.49
CA GLY A 28 -23.97 -30.89 4.79
C GLY A 28 -23.28 -30.03 5.85
N GLN A 29 -22.82 -30.63 6.95
CA GLN A 29 -22.10 -29.90 7.99
C GLN A 29 -20.73 -29.38 7.52
N GLY A 30 -19.99 -30.19 6.75
CA GLY A 30 -18.68 -29.80 6.23
C GLY A 30 -18.75 -28.59 5.30
N ILE A 31 -19.75 -28.53 4.41
CA ILE A 31 -19.93 -27.41 3.49
C ILE A 31 -20.33 -26.13 4.24
N ILE A 32 -21.23 -26.22 5.22
CA ILE A 32 -21.69 -25.05 5.98
C ILE A 32 -20.55 -24.49 6.84
N ALA A 33 -19.83 -25.35 7.55
CA ALA A 33 -18.68 -24.95 8.37
C ALA A 33 -17.55 -24.36 7.51
N GLY A 34 -17.24 -24.99 6.36
CA GLY A 34 -16.24 -24.50 5.42
C GLY A 34 -16.59 -23.14 4.83
N LYS A 35 -17.85 -22.94 4.46
CA LYS A 35 -18.33 -21.66 3.91
C LYS A 35 -18.29 -20.54 4.95
N ALA A 36 -18.77 -20.80 6.17
CA ALA A 36 -18.75 -19.81 7.26
C ALA A 36 -17.31 -19.41 7.64
N ALA A 37 -16.41 -20.38 7.76
CA ALA A 37 -15.00 -20.12 8.04
C ALA A 37 -14.32 -19.34 6.90
N GLY A 38 -14.58 -19.71 5.65
CA GLY A 38 -14.02 -19.02 4.48
C GLY A 38 -14.49 -17.57 4.36
N GLU A 39 -15.76 -17.31 4.64
CA GLU A 39 -16.35 -15.97 4.57
C GLU A 39 -15.81 -15.05 5.68
N GLN A 40 -15.67 -15.57 6.91
CA GLN A 40 -15.11 -14.82 8.03
C GLN A 40 -13.63 -14.46 7.82
N VAL A 41 -12.83 -15.42 7.37
CA VAL A 41 -11.40 -15.20 7.09
C VAL A 41 -11.23 -14.25 5.89
N GLY A 42 -12.01 -14.44 4.82
CA GLY A 42 -11.99 -13.59 3.64
C GLY A 42 -12.33 -12.14 3.95
N PHE A 43 -13.40 -11.91 4.75
CA PHE A 43 -13.80 -10.57 5.14
C PHE A 43 -12.76 -9.87 6.03
N SER A 44 -12.22 -10.57 7.03
CA SER A 44 -11.21 -9.99 7.93
C SER A 44 -9.93 -9.63 7.19
N ASN A 45 -9.42 -10.53 6.34
CA ASN A 45 -8.22 -10.29 5.56
C ASN A 45 -8.42 -9.19 4.51
N GLY A 46 -9.57 -9.19 3.82
CA GLY A 46 -9.92 -8.15 2.85
C GLY A 46 -9.99 -6.76 3.48
N LYS A 47 -10.63 -6.64 4.65
CA LYS A 47 -10.71 -5.37 5.38
C LYS A 47 -9.34 -4.87 5.82
N ALA A 48 -8.50 -5.74 6.37
CA ALA A 48 -7.15 -5.37 6.80
C ALA A 48 -6.27 -4.93 5.61
N ALA A 49 -6.31 -5.68 4.51
CA ALA A 49 -5.56 -5.35 3.29
C ALA A 49 -6.04 -4.02 2.68
N GLY A 50 -7.35 -3.81 2.56
CA GLY A 50 -7.91 -2.57 2.02
C GLY A 50 -7.58 -1.34 2.87
N LEU A 51 -7.60 -1.48 4.20
CA LEU A 51 -7.23 -0.39 5.11
C LEU A 51 -5.73 -0.05 5.00
N ALA A 52 -4.88 -1.08 4.90
CA ALA A 52 -3.44 -0.89 4.72
C ALA A 52 -3.11 -0.23 3.38
N GLU A 53 -3.78 -0.63 2.30
CA GLU A 53 -3.60 -0.02 0.97
C GLU A 53 -4.07 1.45 0.96
N ALA A 54 -5.23 1.73 1.56
CA ALA A 54 -5.73 3.10 1.69
C ALA A 54 -4.78 3.98 2.51
N ALA A 55 -4.28 3.47 3.64
CA ALA A 55 -3.32 4.18 4.48
C ALA A 55 -1.99 4.45 3.74
N ALA A 56 -1.50 3.49 2.95
CA ALA A 56 -0.31 3.64 2.15
C ALA A 56 -0.46 4.72 1.06
N LYS A 57 -1.61 4.76 0.37
CA LYS A 57 -1.93 5.80 -0.63
C LYS A 57 -1.98 7.19 0.00
N VAL A 58 -2.71 7.35 1.11
CA VAL A 58 -2.79 8.64 1.83
C VAL A 58 -1.41 9.10 2.29
N LYS A 59 -0.58 8.19 2.80
CA LYS A 59 0.78 8.53 3.24
C LYS A 59 1.67 8.96 2.07
N ALA A 60 1.61 8.26 0.94
CA ALA A 60 2.36 8.61 -0.26
C ALA A 60 1.95 9.98 -0.81
N GLU A 61 0.64 10.28 -0.86
CA GLU A 61 0.13 11.59 -1.27
C GLU A 61 0.56 12.70 -0.32
N ALA A 62 0.53 12.46 1.00
CA ALA A 62 0.99 13.43 1.99
C ALA A 62 2.49 13.72 1.89
N GLU A 63 3.32 12.70 1.64
CA GLU A 63 4.76 12.86 1.43
C GLU A 63 5.06 13.61 0.13
N ALA A 64 4.33 13.32 -0.96
CA ALA A 64 4.44 14.05 -2.21
C ALA A 64 4.08 15.54 -2.06
N GLN A 65 3.00 15.84 -1.33
CA GLN A 65 2.60 17.22 -1.06
C GLN A 65 3.62 17.96 -0.19
N LYS A 66 4.16 17.31 0.84
CA LYS A 66 5.24 17.90 1.67
C LYS A 66 6.46 18.23 0.83
N LYS A 67 6.90 17.30 -0.02
CA LYS A 67 8.07 17.52 -0.88
C LYS A 67 7.83 18.65 -1.89
N ALA A 68 6.64 18.71 -2.48
CA ALA A 68 6.27 19.80 -3.38
C ALA A 68 6.22 21.17 -2.66
N ALA A 69 5.70 21.21 -1.44
CA ALA A 69 5.66 22.43 -0.64
C ALA A 69 7.07 22.88 -0.21
N GLU A 70 7.95 21.95 0.16
CA GLU A 70 9.35 22.23 0.49
C GLU A 70 10.13 22.76 -0.72
N GLU A 71 9.91 22.18 -1.91
CA GLU A 71 10.53 22.65 -3.15
C GLU A 71 10.01 24.04 -3.57
N ALA A 72 8.71 24.32 -3.35
CA ALA A 72 8.13 25.63 -3.57
C ALA A 72 8.72 26.68 -2.61
N ALA A 73 8.82 26.35 -1.31
CA ALA A 73 9.43 27.22 -0.32
C ALA A 73 10.92 27.46 -0.60
N ALA A 74 11.66 26.45 -1.06
CA ALA A 74 13.07 26.60 -1.44
C ALA A 74 13.25 27.51 -2.67
N LYS A 75 12.31 27.47 -3.63
CA LYS A 75 12.31 28.39 -4.78
C LYS A 75 11.96 29.82 -4.41
N GLU A 76 11.05 30.01 -3.46
CA GLU A 76 10.60 31.33 -3.01
C GLU A 76 11.63 32.02 -2.10
N VAL A 77 12.32 31.26 -1.24
CA VAL A 77 13.28 31.81 -0.26
C VAL A 77 14.68 31.99 -0.86
N ASN A 78 15.01 31.39 -2.01
CA ASN A 78 16.34 31.52 -2.61
C ASN A 78 16.56 32.92 -3.22
N PRO A 79 17.27 33.83 -2.53
CA PRO A 79 17.50 35.19 -3.03
C PRO A 79 18.55 35.24 -4.15
N PHE A 80 19.16 34.10 -4.50
CA PHE A 80 20.17 33.95 -5.54
C PHE A 80 19.67 33.21 -6.77
N ALA A 81 18.42 32.72 -6.78
CA ALA A 81 17.87 31.96 -7.91
C ALA A 81 17.76 32.78 -9.22
N GLY A 82 17.79 34.12 -9.13
CA GLY A 82 17.82 35.03 -10.28
C GLY A 82 19.07 35.91 -10.37
N ALA A 83 20.05 35.76 -9.47
CA ALA A 83 21.17 36.68 -9.37
C ALA A 83 22.45 36.06 -9.95
N SER A 84 22.59 36.09 -11.28
CA SER A 84 23.90 35.96 -11.93
C SER A 84 24.66 37.29 -11.98
N ALA A 85 24.21 38.31 -11.25
CA ALA A 85 24.91 39.58 -11.12
C ALA A 85 26.13 39.37 -10.21
N ASN A 86 27.23 38.87 -10.78
CA ASN A 86 28.53 38.89 -10.14
C ASN A 86 28.97 40.36 -10.00
N PRO A 87 29.03 40.92 -8.78
CA PRO A 87 29.38 42.33 -8.57
C PRO A 87 30.87 42.62 -8.88
N PHE A 88 31.67 41.59 -9.18
CA PHE A 88 33.05 41.69 -9.62
C PHE A 88 33.22 41.35 -11.11
N ALA A 89 32.14 41.21 -11.88
CA ALA A 89 32.21 40.90 -13.31
C ALA A 89 32.82 42.04 -14.14
N GLU A 90 32.66 43.28 -13.68
CA GLU A 90 33.33 44.44 -14.28
C GLU A 90 34.46 44.91 -13.37
N THR A 91 35.69 44.57 -13.73
CA THR A 91 36.91 45.10 -13.10
C THR A 91 37.21 46.49 -13.65
N VAL A 92 36.30 47.45 -13.49
CA VAL A 92 36.59 48.85 -13.81
C VAL A 92 37.57 49.36 -12.74
N ASN A 93 38.82 49.60 -13.13
CA ASN A 93 39.82 50.14 -12.22
C ASN A 93 39.49 51.62 -11.95
N PRO A 94 39.17 52.00 -10.70
CA PRO A 94 38.75 53.37 -10.38
C PRO A 94 39.87 54.42 -10.54
N PHE A 95 41.12 53.99 -10.78
CA PHE A 95 42.26 54.86 -11.02
C PHE A 95 42.69 54.90 -12.50
N GLU A 96 41.96 54.23 -13.39
CA GLU A 96 42.23 54.26 -14.82
C GLU A 96 41.94 55.67 -15.35
N GLY A 97 43.01 56.43 -15.63
CA GLY A 97 42.94 57.82 -16.10
C GLY A 97 43.28 58.89 -15.05
N VAL A 98 43.60 58.53 -13.80
CA VAL A 98 44.00 59.50 -12.78
C VAL A 98 45.52 59.71 -12.80
N ASN A 99 46.00 60.67 -13.60
CA ASN A 99 47.37 61.17 -13.50
C ASN A 99 47.40 62.47 -12.67
N VAL A 100 47.38 62.32 -11.35
CA VAL A 100 47.59 63.45 -10.44
C VAL A 100 49.08 63.65 -10.22
N ASN A 101 49.69 64.62 -10.91
CA ASN A 101 51.01 65.13 -10.57
C ASN A 101 50.86 66.31 -9.58
N PRO A 102 51.10 66.10 -8.28
CA PRO A 102 50.95 67.15 -7.27
C PRO A 102 52.04 68.24 -7.35
N PHE A 103 53.02 68.11 -8.24
CA PHE A 103 54.09 69.08 -8.47
C PHE A 103 53.98 69.81 -9.81
N ALA A 104 52.85 69.69 -10.53
CA ALA A 104 52.57 70.45 -11.74
C ALA A 104 52.03 71.85 -11.40
N GLN A 105 52.86 72.72 -10.81
CA GLN A 105 52.69 74.18 -10.75
C GLN A 105 54.05 74.85 -10.84
#